data_AF-A0A0D3CRP3-F1
#
_entry.id   AF-A0A0D3CRP3-F1
#
_cell.length_a   1.000
_cell.length_b   1.000
_cell.length_c   1.000
_cell.angle_alpha   90.00
_cell.angle_beta   90.00
_cell.angle_gamma   90.00
#
_symmetry.space_group_name_H-M   'P 1'
#
loop_
_entity.id
_entity.type
_entity.pdbx_description
1 polymer ?
#
loop_
_entity_poly.entity_id
_entity_poly.type
_entity_poly.pdbx_seq_one_letter_code
_entity_poly.pdbx_strand_id
1 'polypeptide(L)'
;MNPNMRVSDLINQESKEWDEGVLEDYVHPGDIPLIRSMAISSTHRHDTFCWEYTRNGQYTVKSRYWVAQNLLKSDEEKEILEPSITKLQAFAWKLKAPRKMCHLIWQVITGQVAVTRNLVRRNMRCDNYCLRCGEAEESVTHAIFECPPALQAWSLSATPTGPGTFPVSSVYTNMDYLFWRKKNIIELDQDRILILG
;
A
#
# COMPACT_ATOMS: atom_id res chain seq x y z
N MET A 1 2.84 -10.42 -45.60
CA MET A 1 2.51 -9.10 -45.02
C MET A 1 3.75 -8.22 -45.09
N ASN A 2 3.61 -7.00 -45.59
CA ASN A 2 4.70 -6.04 -45.66
C ASN A 2 4.91 -5.43 -44.25
N PRO A 3 6.05 -5.67 -43.59
CA PRO A 3 6.27 -5.24 -42.20
C PRO A 3 6.33 -3.73 -42.00
N ASN A 4 6.43 -2.95 -43.09
CA ASN A 4 6.53 -1.49 -43.05
C ASN A 4 5.22 -0.78 -43.44
N MET A 5 4.12 -1.52 -43.63
CA MET A 5 2.83 -0.95 -43.97
C MET A 5 2.30 -0.10 -42.80
N ARG A 6 1.86 1.12 -43.11
CA ARG A 6 1.30 2.07 -42.14
C ARG A 6 -0.21 2.15 -42.30
N VAL A 7 -0.90 2.62 -41.26
CA VAL A 7 -2.35 2.90 -41.33
C VAL A 7 -2.67 3.92 -42.43
N SER A 8 -1.77 4.86 -42.72
CA SER A 8 -1.91 5.80 -43.84
C SER A 8 -1.98 5.13 -45.21
N ASP A 9 -1.43 3.93 -45.35
CA ASP A 9 -1.40 3.18 -46.60
C ASP A 9 -2.72 2.42 -46.83
N LEU A 10 -3.56 2.33 -45.80
CA LEU A 10 -4.93 1.80 -45.86
C LEU A 10 -5.98 2.87 -46.19
N ILE A 11 -5.54 4.12 -46.40
CA ILE A 11 -6.41 5.28 -46.62
C ILE A 11 -6.18 5.80 -48.04
N ASN A 12 -7.27 5.96 -48.79
CA ASN A 12 -7.24 6.59 -50.10
C ASN A 12 -6.92 8.09 -49.94
N GLN A 13 -5.83 8.53 -50.56
CA GLN A 13 -5.31 9.90 -50.37
C GLN A 13 -6.15 10.98 -51.06
N GLU A 14 -6.95 10.61 -52.08
CA GLU A 14 -7.83 11.53 -52.80
C GLU A 14 -9.18 11.65 -52.09
N SER A 15 -9.84 10.54 -51.77
CA SER A 15 -11.16 10.56 -51.13
C SER A 15 -11.09 10.82 -49.61
N LYS A 16 -9.93 10.58 -48.98
CA LYS A 16 -9.74 10.58 -47.52
C LYS A 16 -10.65 9.58 -46.79
N GLU A 17 -10.99 8.50 -47.49
CA GLU A 17 -11.74 7.37 -46.96
C GLU A 17 -10.86 6.11 -46.88
N TRP A 18 -11.32 5.12 -46.13
CA TRP A 18 -10.66 3.82 -46.07
C TRP A 18 -10.69 3.14 -47.44
N ASP A 19 -9.55 2.61 -47.88
CA ASP A 19 -9.46 1.87 -49.15
C ASP A 19 -9.94 0.43 -48.93
N GLU A 20 -11.14 0.12 -49.42
CA GLU A 20 -11.79 -1.17 -49.21
C GLU A 20 -11.02 -2.33 -49.86
N GLY A 21 -10.44 -2.11 -51.05
CA GLY A 21 -9.65 -3.15 -51.72
C GLY A 21 -8.39 -3.49 -50.94
N VAL A 22 -7.69 -2.46 -50.43
CA VAL A 22 -6.50 -2.67 -49.60
C VAL A 22 -6.86 -3.31 -48.26
N LEU A 23 -8.01 -2.96 -47.67
CA LEU A 23 -8.46 -3.60 -46.43
C LEU A 23 -8.77 -5.09 -46.64
N GLU A 24 -9.45 -5.46 -47.73
CA GLU A 24 -9.74 -6.86 -48.07
C GLU A 24 -8.47 -7.70 -48.29
N ASP A 25 -7.41 -7.09 -48.82
CA ASP A 25 -6.13 -7.76 -49.08
C ASP A 25 -5.30 -8.04 -47.81
N TYR A 26 -5.42 -7.20 -46.77
CA TYR A 26 -4.50 -7.21 -45.62
C TYR A 26 -5.17 -7.41 -44.25
N VAL A 27 -6.48 -7.23 -44.14
CA VAL A 27 -7.21 -7.25 -42.87
C VAL A 27 -8.20 -8.40 -42.85
N HIS A 28 -8.37 -9.03 -41.67
CA HIS A 28 -9.35 -10.09 -41.50
C HIS A 28 -10.78 -9.54 -41.72
N PRO A 29 -11.67 -10.23 -42.45
CA PRO A 29 -13.01 -9.72 -42.78
C PRO A 29 -13.85 -9.28 -41.58
N GLY A 30 -13.65 -9.90 -40.41
CA GLY A 30 -14.33 -9.51 -39.16
C GLY A 30 -13.93 -8.13 -38.61
N ASP A 31 -12.73 -7.65 -38.94
CA ASP A 31 -12.19 -6.38 -38.42
C ASP A 31 -12.42 -5.20 -39.38
N ILE A 32 -12.71 -5.48 -40.66
CA ILE A 32 -12.98 -4.45 -41.69
C ILE A 32 -14.12 -3.50 -41.26
N PRO A 33 -15.29 -3.99 -40.74
CA PRO A 33 -16.35 -3.09 -40.29
C PRO A 33 -15.92 -2.21 -39.10
N LEU A 34 -15.07 -2.73 -38.21
CA LEU A 34 -14.56 -1.98 -37.06
C LEU A 34 -13.64 -0.85 -37.52
N ILE A 35 -12.72 -1.14 -38.45
CA ILE A 35 -11.81 -0.13 -39.00
C ILE A 35 -12.58 0.95 -39.74
N ARG A 36 -13.57 0.57 -40.57
CA ARG A 36 -14.41 1.53 -41.28
C ARG A 36 -15.23 2.44 -40.37
N SER A 37 -15.55 2.00 -39.16
CA SER A 37 -16.25 2.83 -38.17
C SER A 37 -15.36 3.93 -37.57
N MET A 38 -14.04 3.82 -37.71
CA MET A 38 -13.11 4.84 -37.23
C MET A 38 -13.10 6.04 -38.17
N ALA A 39 -13.34 7.23 -37.61
CA ALA A 39 -13.25 8.48 -38.36
C ALA A 39 -11.79 8.78 -38.74
N ILE A 40 -11.55 9.00 -40.03
CA ILE A 40 -10.26 9.48 -40.52
C ILE A 40 -10.18 10.98 -40.26
N SER A 41 -9.06 11.43 -39.68
CA SER A 41 -8.82 12.86 -39.52
C SER A 41 -8.72 13.54 -40.88
N SER A 42 -9.58 14.52 -41.15
CA SER A 42 -9.51 15.38 -42.34
C SER A 42 -8.29 16.33 -42.31
N THR A 43 -7.70 16.51 -41.14
CA THR A 43 -6.49 17.31 -40.95
C THR A 43 -5.26 16.41 -40.86
N HIS A 44 -4.23 16.66 -41.68
CA HIS A 44 -2.91 16.01 -41.64
C HIS A 44 -2.11 16.42 -40.39
N ARG A 45 -2.65 16.16 -39.20
CA ARG A 45 -1.96 16.34 -37.92
C ARG A 45 -1.16 15.08 -37.61
N HIS A 46 -0.03 15.26 -36.95
CA HIS A 46 0.72 14.14 -36.39
C HIS A 46 -0.10 13.46 -35.29
N ASP A 47 0.02 12.14 -35.20
CA ASP A 47 -0.60 11.37 -34.13
C ASP A 47 -0.10 11.83 -32.76
N THR A 48 -1.03 11.86 -31.81
CA THR A 48 -0.76 12.23 -30.43
C THR A 48 -1.32 11.15 -29.51
N PHE A 49 -0.64 10.88 -28.40
CA PHE A 49 -1.19 10.02 -27.36
C PHE A 49 -2.52 10.55 -26.83
N CYS A 50 -3.52 9.67 -26.75
CA CYS A 50 -4.84 9.96 -26.20
C CYS A 50 -5.10 9.11 -24.96
N TRP A 51 -5.64 9.74 -23.93
CA TRP A 51 -6.09 9.08 -22.70
C TRP A 51 -7.59 8.81 -22.78
N GLU A 52 -7.96 7.56 -23.06
CA GLU A 52 -9.34 7.09 -23.28
C GLU A 52 -10.31 7.41 -22.13
N TYR A 53 -9.80 7.58 -20.91
CA TYR A 53 -10.61 7.87 -19.73
C TYR A 53 -10.92 9.37 -19.53
N THR A 54 -10.65 10.21 -20.53
CA THR A 54 -10.99 11.64 -20.51
C THR A 54 -11.58 12.07 -21.84
N ARG A 55 -12.65 12.87 -21.82
CA ARG A 55 -13.33 13.33 -23.04
C ARG A 55 -12.44 14.14 -23.98
N ASN A 56 -11.45 14.84 -23.44
CA ASN A 56 -10.49 15.63 -24.22
C ASN A 56 -9.20 14.84 -24.54
N GLY A 57 -9.14 13.56 -24.19
CA GLY A 57 -7.98 12.71 -24.43
C GLY A 57 -6.73 13.06 -23.62
N GLN A 58 -6.81 13.96 -22.63
CA GLN A 58 -5.63 14.41 -21.89
C GLN A 58 -5.33 13.53 -20.68
N TYR A 59 -4.11 13.00 -20.65
CA TYR A 59 -3.59 12.31 -19.49
C TYR A 59 -3.25 13.28 -18.35
N THR A 60 -3.69 12.95 -17.13
CA THR A 60 -3.24 13.61 -15.90
C THR A 60 -2.99 12.57 -14.81
N VAL A 61 -2.14 12.90 -13.83
CA VAL A 61 -1.94 12.02 -12.66
C VAL A 61 -3.28 11.78 -11.93
N LYS A 62 -4.16 12.78 -11.89
CA LYS A 62 -5.50 12.69 -11.31
C LYS A 62 -6.38 11.69 -12.05
N SER A 63 -6.47 11.77 -13.39
CA SER A 63 -7.27 10.83 -14.18
C SER A 63 -6.72 9.41 -14.09
N ARG A 64 -5.39 9.24 -14.09
CA ARG A 64 -4.76 7.93 -13.85
C ARG A 64 -5.14 7.34 -12.49
N TYR A 65 -5.06 8.13 -11.41
CA TYR A 65 -5.42 7.67 -10.07
C TYR A 65 -6.90 7.30 -9.98
N TRP A 66 -7.77 8.09 -10.60
CA TRP A 66 -9.20 7.80 -10.64
C TRP A 66 -9.47 6.46 -11.34
N VAL A 67 -8.85 6.20 -12.49
CA VAL A 67 -8.95 4.91 -13.19
C VAL A 67 -8.42 3.76 -12.33
N ALA A 68 -7.26 3.93 -11.71
CA ALA A 68 -6.67 2.93 -10.83
C ALA A 68 -7.58 2.57 -9.65
N GLN A 69 -8.29 3.56 -9.09
CA GLN A 69 -9.17 3.35 -7.95
C GLN A 69 -10.55 2.80 -8.30
N ASN A 70 -11.12 3.17 -9.45
CA ASN A 70 -12.52 2.89 -9.76
C ASN A 70 -12.72 1.84 -10.84
N LEU A 71 -11.74 1.64 -11.74
CA LEU A 71 -11.87 0.74 -12.89
C LEU A 71 -10.90 -0.44 -12.83
N LEU A 72 -9.70 -0.23 -12.28
CA LEU A 72 -8.67 -1.27 -12.18
C LEU A 72 -8.63 -1.97 -10.82
N LYS A 73 -9.37 -1.48 -9.83
CA LYS A 73 -9.60 -2.24 -8.61
C LYS A 73 -10.48 -3.43 -8.97
N SER A 74 -9.90 -4.63 -8.94
CA SER A 74 -10.70 -5.85 -8.91
C SER A 74 -11.59 -5.83 -7.66
N ASP A 75 -12.85 -6.24 -7.81
CA ASP A 75 -13.79 -6.47 -6.68
C ASP A 75 -13.28 -7.52 -5.66
N GLU A 76 -12.09 -8.08 -5.88
CA GLU A 76 -11.38 -8.98 -4.97
C GLU A 76 -10.59 -8.27 -3.84
N GLU A 77 -10.83 -6.99 -3.56
CA GLU A 77 -10.55 -6.47 -2.21
C GLU A 77 -11.59 -7.09 -1.26
N LYS A 78 -11.40 -8.38 -0.92
CA LYS A 78 -12.10 -9.05 0.18
C LYS A 78 -12.19 -8.07 1.33
N GLU A 79 -13.40 -7.79 1.82
CA GLU A 79 -13.60 -7.13 3.11
C GLU A 79 -12.68 -7.83 4.12
N ILE A 80 -11.62 -7.16 4.51
CA ILE A 80 -10.66 -7.69 5.46
C ILE A 80 -11.41 -7.69 6.79
N LEU A 81 -11.96 -8.85 7.17
CA LEU A 81 -12.56 -9.15 8.49
C LEU A 81 -11.50 -9.18 9.61
N GLU A 82 -10.38 -8.46 9.46
CA GLU A 82 -9.40 -8.30 10.52
C GLU A 82 -9.79 -7.09 11.38
N PRO A 83 -9.52 -7.11 12.69
CA PRO A 83 -9.70 -5.94 13.53
C PRO A 83 -8.92 -4.76 12.95
N SER A 84 -9.66 -3.69 12.62
CA SER A 84 -9.09 -2.48 12.02
C SER A 84 -8.03 -1.84 12.90
N ILE A 85 -6.80 -1.72 12.38
CA ILE A 85 -5.70 -0.99 13.02
C ILE A 85 -5.84 0.53 12.89
N THR A 86 -6.87 1.03 12.20
CA THR A 86 -7.08 2.47 11.93
C THR A 86 -7.14 3.29 13.22
N LYS A 87 -7.77 2.75 14.28
CA LYS A 87 -7.84 3.43 15.59
C LYS A 87 -6.44 3.59 16.21
N LEU A 88 -5.61 2.55 16.16
CA LEU A 88 -4.23 2.59 16.64
C LEU A 88 -3.40 3.61 15.85
N GLN A 89 -3.49 3.55 14.52
CA GLN A 89 -2.77 4.48 13.63
C GLN A 89 -3.14 5.94 13.87
N ALA A 90 -4.44 6.23 14.01
CA ALA A 90 -4.92 7.58 14.28
C ALA A 90 -4.48 8.07 15.67
N PHE A 91 -4.46 7.18 16.66
CA PHE A 91 -4.07 7.54 18.02
C PHE A 91 -2.57 7.82 18.14
N ALA A 92 -1.71 7.13 17.36
CA ALA A 92 -0.27 7.39 17.31
C ALA A 92 0.07 8.87 17.13
N TRP A 93 -0.71 9.59 16.32
CA TRP A 93 -0.52 11.02 16.05
C TRP A 93 -1.09 11.95 17.12
N LYS A 94 -1.95 11.45 18.01
CA LYS A 94 -2.54 12.20 19.13
C LYS A 94 -1.66 12.17 20.39
N LEU A 95 -0.60 11.37 20.40
CA LEU A 95 0.30 11.27 21.54
C LEU A 95 0.99 12.61 21.82
N LYS A 96 1.05 12.98 23.10
CA LYS A 96 1.84 14.12 23.57
C LYS A 96 3.32 13.73 23.61
N ALA A 97 3.93 13.59 22.44
CA ALA A 97 5.32 13.19 22.27
C ALA A 97 5.97 13.97 21.10
N PRO A 98 7.31 14.01 21.02
CA PRO A 98 7.98 14.57 19.85
C PRO A 98 7.53 13.88 18.56
N ARG A 99 7.39 14.63 17.46
CA ARG A 99 6.90 14.10 16.17
C ARG A 99 7.62 12.84 15.69
N LYS A 100 8.94 12.75 15.92
CA LYS A 100 9.76 11.57 15.61
C LYS A 100 9.28 10.30 16.33
N MET A 101 8.79 10.44 17.57
CA MET A 101 8.27 9.33 18.36
C MET A 101 6.89 8.90 17.85
N CYS A 102 6.02 9.85 17.52
CA CYS A 102 4.72 9.53 16.91
C CYS A 102 4.91 8.80 15.57
N HIS A 103 5.88 9.23 14.76
CA HIS A 103 6.24 8.56 13.51
C HIS A 103 6.77 7.14 13.75
N LEU A 104 7.70 6.96 14.69
CA LEU A 104 8.21 5.62 15.04
C LEU A 104 7.07 4.69 15.47
N ILE A 105 6.18 5.17 16.33
CA ILE A 105 5.02 4.42 16.81
C ILE A 105 4.08 4.05 15.66
N TRP A 106 3.83 4.98 14.75
CA TRP A 106 3.08 4.71 13.53
C TRP A 106 3.77 3.66 12.66
N GLN A 107 5.10 3.71 12.51
CA GLN A 107 5.87 2.68 11.79
C GLN A 107 5.76 1.30 12.46
N VAL A 108 5.74 1.24 13.79
CA VAL A 108 5.53 0.00 14.54
C VAL A 108 4.15 -0.58 14.23
N ILE A 109 3.09 0.23 14.33
CA ILE A 109 1.70 -0.19 14.07
C ILE A 109 1.50 -0.60 12.60
N THR A 110 2.14 0.08 11.66
CA THR A 110 2.02 -0.22 10.22
C THR A 110 2.98 -1.30 9.73
N GLY A 111 3.83 -1.83 10.60
CA GLY A 111 4.85 -2.81 10.23
C GLY A 111 5.93 -2.26 9.30
N GLN A 112 6.18 -0.95 9.31
CA GLN A 112 7.15 -0.26 8.43
C GLN A 112 8.54 -0.05 9.08
N VAL A 113 8.79 -0.67 10.23
CA VAL A 113 10.10 -0.63 10.90
C VAL A 113 11.14 -1.41 10.09
N ALA A 114 12.39 -0.94 10.08
CA ALA A 114 13.51 -1.60 9.42
C ALA A 114 14.04 -2.80 10.24
N VAL A 115 13.22 -3.82 10.45
CA VAL A 115 13.62 -5.11 11.01
C VAL A 115 14.02 -6.08 9.90
N THR A 116 14.92 -7.03 10.16
CA THR A 116 15.47 -7.90 9.10
C THR A 116 14.37 -8.63 8.32
N ARG A 117 13.29 -9.07 8.96
CA ARG A 117 12.12 -9.64 8.27
C ARG A 117 11.54 -8.75 7.18
N ASN A 118 11.43 -7.46 7.44
CA ASN A 118 10.87 -6.51 6.49
C ASN A 118 11.86 -6.20 5.37
N LEU A 119 13.16 -6.20 5.66
CA LEU A 119 14.21 -6.01 4.65
C LEU A 119 14.25 -7.22 3.70
N VAL A 120 14.19 -8.44 4.23
CA VAL A 120 14.11 -9.68 3.45
C VAL A 120 12.86 -9.70 2.58
N ARG A 121 11.69 -9.32 3.12
CA ARG A 121 10.44 -9.18 2.33
C ARG A 121 10.54 -8.17 1.19
N ARG A 122 11.44 -7.17 1.31
CA ARG A 122 11.74 -6.18 0.25
C ARG A 122 12.88 -6.62 -0.65
N ASN A 123 13.27 -7.89 -0.61
CA ASN A 123 14.32 -8.49 -1.42
C ASN A 123 15.71 -7.86 -1.20
N MET A 124 15.96 -7.32 -0.01
CA MET A 124 17.30 -6.87 0.40
C MET A 124 18.15 -8.08 0.80
N ARG A 125 19.43 -8.05 0.43
CA ARG A 125 20.39 -9.11 0.78
C ARG A 125 20.85 -8.94 2.22
N CYS A 126 20.12 -9.56 3.14
CA CYS A 126 20.49 -9.65 4.55
C CYS A 126 19.91 -10.94 5.16
N ASP A 127 20.55 -11.43 6.21
CA ASP A 127 20.04 -12.58 6.96
C ASP A 127 18.87 -12.16 7.85
N ASN A 128 17.89 -13.05 8.03
CA ASN A 128 16.65 -12.77 8.76
C ASN A 128 16.77 -12.90 10.29
N TYR A 129 17.97 -12.99 10.87
CA TYR A 129 18.11 -13.14 12.32
C TYR A 129 18.18 -11.79 13.05
N CYS A 130 17.92 -11.80 14.35
CA CYS A 130 18.12 -10.63 15.20
C CYS A 130 19.58 -10.51 15.61
N LEU A 131 20.25 -9.44 15.18
CA LEU A 131 21.65 -9.17 15.52
C LEU A 131 21.91 -8.96 17.02
N ARG A 132 20.86 -8.71 17.82
CA ARG A 132 20.97 -8.42 19.26
C ARG A 132 20.98 -9.68 20.12
N CYS A 133 20.22 -10.70 19.73
CA CYS A 133 20.01 -11.89 20.57
C CYS A 133 20.14 -13.22 19.82
N GLY A 134 20.31 -13.19 18.49
CA GLY A 134 20.48 -14.38 17.67
C GLY A 134 19.17 -15.10 17.29
N GLU A 135 18.00 -14.57 17.66
CA GLU A 135 16.72 -15.16 17.25
C GLU A 135 16.59 -15.27 15.73
N ALA A 136 15.99 -16.35 15.24
CA ALA A 136 16.02 -16.72 13.82
C ALA A 136 15.21 -15.78 12.90
N GLU A 137 14.24 -15.05 13.47
CA GLU A 137 13.41 -14.06 12.76
C GLU A 137 13.31 -12.75 13.55
N GLU A 138 13.87 -11.66 13.03
CA GLU A 138 13.63 -10.33 13.62
C GLU A 138 12.31 -9.74 13.10
N SER A 139 11.24 -9.97 13.84
CA SER A 139 9.96 -9.30 13.62
C SER A 139 9.87 -7.94 14.34
N VAL A 140 8.86 -7.12 14.01
CA VAL A 140 8.59 -5.87 14.75
C VAL A 140 8.22 -6.17 16.20
N THR A 141 7.41 -7.22 16.44
CA THR A 141 7.07 -7.68 17.78
C THR A 141 8.33 -8.04 18.54
N HIS A 142 9.21 -8.82 17.92
CA HIS A 142 10.46 -9.23 18.53
C HIS A 142 11.33 -8.02 18.88
N ALA A 143 11.66 -7.19 17.89
CA ALA A 143 12.58 -6.07 18.06
C ALA A 143 12.13 -5.05 19.14
N ILE A 144 10.81 -4.87 19.33
CA ILE A 144 10.26 -3.85 20.23
C ILE A 144 9.78 -4.44 21.57
N PHE A 145 9.35 -5.70 21.62
CA PHE A 145 8.63 -6.24 22.78
C PHE A 145 9.20 -7.54 23.34
N GLU A 146 9.90 -8.36 22.57
CA GLU A 146 10.35 -9.71 23.02
C GLU A 146 11.87 -9.86 23.09
N CYS A 147 12.61 -9.05 22.33
CA CYS A 147 14.07 -9.09 22.30
C CYS A 147 14.60 -8.80 23.71
N PRO A 148 15.60 -9.55 24.23
CA PRO A 148 16.09 -9.36 25.60
C PRO A 148 16.47 -7.90 25.96
N PRO A 149 17.15 -7.12 25.11
CA PRO A 149 17.39 -5.70 25.38
C PRO A 149 16.11 -4.86 25.42
N ALA A 150 15.09 -5.21 24.63
CA ALA A 150 13.80 -4.53 24.65
C ALA A 150 13.03 -4.85 25.94
N LEU A 151 13.02 -6.10 26.38
CA LEU A 151 12.45 -6.51 27.66
C LEU A 151 13.09 -5.78 28.84
N GLN A 152 14.42 -5.65 28.84
CA GLN A 152 15.14 -4.87 29.85
C GLN A 152 14.72 -3.39 29.85
N ALA A 153 14.59 -2.77 28.67
CA ALA A 153 14.13 -1.40 28.57
C ALA A 153 12.70 -1.23 29.12
N TRP A 154 11.81 -2.19 28.87
CA TRP A 154 10.45 -2.18 29.41
C TRP A 154 10.42 -2.39 30.93
N SER A 155 11.23 -3.30 31.48
CA SER A 155 11.29 -3.53 32.93
C SER A 155 11.81 -2.32 33.71
N LEU A 156 12.64 -1.48 33.07
CA LEU A 156 13.15 -0.24 33.66
C LEU A 156 12.19 0.96 33.44
N SER A 157 11.12 0.78 32.67
CA SER A 157 10.17 1.84 32.39
C SER A 157 9.08 1.93 33.47
N ALA A 158 8.40 3.07 33.56
CA ALA A 158 7.21 3.23 34.40
C ALA A 158 5.96 2.51 33.82
N THR A 159 6.14 1.46 33.03
CA THR A 159 5.04 0.68 32.45
C THR A 159 4.86 -0.59 33.25
N PRO A 160 3.67 -0.85 33.82
CA PRO A 160 3.42 -2.09 34.50
C PRO A 160 3.64 -3.26 33.54
N THR A 161 4.53 -4.17 33.92
CA THR A 161 4.80 -5.41 33.19
C THR A 161 4.25 -6.58 34.00
N GLY A 162 3.61 -7.53 33.33
CA GLY A 162 3.03 -8.70 33.99
C GLY A 162 2.81 -9.87 33.03
N PRO A 163 2.86 -11.12 33.52
CA PRO A 163 2.62 -12.30 32.69
C PRO A 163 1.27 -12.21 31.97
N GLY A 164 1.27 -12.47 30.66
CA GLY A 164 0.05 -12.41 29.82
C GLY A 164 -0.57 -11.03 29.64
N THR A 165 0.03 -9.97 30.19
CA THR A 165 -0.51 -8.60 30.13
C THR A 165 0.33 -7.72 29.21
N PHE A 166 1.61 -7.53 29.54
CA PHE A 166 2.55 -6.74 28.76
C PHE A 166 3.99 -7.03 29.19
N PRO A 167 4.94 -7.19 28.25
CA PRO A 167 4.74 -7.35 26.80
C PRO A 167 4.19 -8.74 26.41
N VAL A 168 3.46 -8.82 25.30
CA VAL A 168 2.98 -10.09 24.70
C VAL A 168 3.40 -10.21 23.23
N SER A 169 3.20 -11.38 22.62
CA SER A 169 3.60 -11.68 21.23
C SER A 169 2.67 -11.08 20.17
N SER A 170 2.25 -9.82 20.35
CA SER A 170 1.39 -9.07 19.43
C SER A 170 1.67 -7.58 19.54
N VAL A 171 2.13 -6.97 18.45
CA VAL A 171 2.29 -5.51 18.36
C VAL A 171 0.98 -4.82 18.70
N TYR A 172 -0.14 -5.25 18.14
CA TYR A 172 -1.41 -4.56 18.30
C TYR A 172 -1.94 -4.63 19.72
N THR A 173 -1.82 -5.79 20.38
CA THR A 173 -2.23 -5.97 21.77
C THR A 173 -1.36 -5.13 22.70
N ASN A 174 -0.04 -5.09 22.47
CA ASN A 174 0.87 -4.25 23.22
C ASN A 174 0.57 -2.76 23.04
N MET A 175 0.27 -2.33 21.81
CA MET A 175 -0.05 -0.92 21.53
C MET A 175 -1.39 -0.51 22.12
N ASP A 176 -2.42 -1.36 22.07
CA ASP A 176 -3.70 -1.17 22.75
C ASP A 176 -3.50 -1.01 24.28
N TYR A 177 -2.66 -1.87 24.86
CA TYR A 177 -2.28 -1.79 26.26
C TYR A 177 -1.62 -0.45 26.61
N LEU A 178 -0.61 -0.05 25.84
CA LEU A 178 0.14 1.19 26.06
C LEU A 178 -0.71 2.44 25.91
N PHE A 179 -1.66 2.45 24.96
CA PHE A 179 -2.49 3.62 24.68
C PHE A 179 -3.63 3.78 25.68
N TRP A 180 -4.30 2.69 26.05
CA TRP A 180 -5.57 2.78 26.77
C TRP A 180 -5.61 1.98 28.07
N ARG A 181 -5.02 0.79 28.15
CA ARG A 181 -5.18 -0.07 29.35
C ARG A 181 -4.22 0.28 30.49
N LYS A 182 -3.02 0.76 30.17
CA LYS A 182 -2.00 1.13 31.16
C LYS A 182 -2.53 2.10 32.23
N LYS A 183 -3.32 3.10 31.81
CA LYS A 183 -3.85 4.13 32.72
C LYS A 183 -4.79 3.55 33.77
N ASN A 184 -5.71 2.68 33.33
CA ASN A 184 -6.67 2.03 34.22
C ASN A 184 -5.97 1.19 35.30
N ILE A 185 -4.85 0.54 34.99
CA ILE A 185 -4.10 -0.27 35.97
C ILE A 185 -3.38 0.63 36.98
N ILE A 186 -2.78 1.73 36.53
CA ILE A 186 -2.10 2.68 37.43
C ILE A 186 -3.11 3.30 38.40
N GLU A 187 -4.30 3.66 37.92
CA GLU A 187 -5.37 4.20 38.76
C GLU A 187 -5.86 3.15 39.79
N LEU A 188 -6.09 1.90 39.37
CA LEU A 188 -6.49 0.81 40.28
C LEU A 188 -5.44 0.45 41.33
N ASP A 189 -4.15 0.54 41.00
CA ASP A 189 -3.06 0.27 41.95
C ASP A 189 -2.92 1.38 42.99
N GLN A 190 -3.10 2.65 42.58
CA GLN A 190 -3.18 3.79 43.50
C GLN A 190 -4.36 3.67 44.47
N ASP A 191 -5.54 3.28 43.98
CA ASP A 191 -6.73 3.11 44.82
C ASP A 191 -6.56 1.94 45.83
N ARG A 192 -5.89 0.85 45.43
CA ARG A 192 -5.60 -0.27 46.33
C ARG A 192 -4.62 0.08 47.44
N ILE A 193 -3.60 0.90 47.15
CA ILE A 193 -2.64 1.37 48.15
C ILE A 193 -3.32 2.28 49.19
N LEU A 194 -4.29 3.10 48.78
CA LEU A 194 -5.03 4.00 49.67
C LEU A 194 -6.05 3.30 50.59
N ILE A 195 -6.49 2.09 50.26
CA ILE A 195 -7.46 1.32 51.07
C ILE A 195 -6.77 0.44 52.14
N LEU A 196 -5.44 0.22 52.01
CA LEU A 196 -4.66 -0.63 52.91
C LEU A 196 -3.76 0.16 53.89
N GLY A 197 -3.84 1.49 53.91
CA GLY A 197 -3.14 2.38 54.87
C GLY A 197 -4.09 3.09 55.80
#